data_AF-A0A1W6K0L2-F1
#
_entry.id   AF-A0A1W6K0L2-F1
#
_cell.length_a   1.000
_cell.length_b   1.000
_cell.length_c   1.000
_cell.angle_alpha   90.00
_cell.angle_beta   90.00
_cell.angle_gamma   90.00
#
_symmetry.space_group_name_H-M   'P 1'
#
loop_
_entity.id
_entity.type
_entity.pdbx_description
1 polymer ?
#
loop_
_entity_poly.entity_id
_entity_poly.type
_entity_poly.pdbx_seq_one_letter_code
_entity_poly.pdbx_strand_id
1 'polypeptide(L)'
;MKIQLRYPDDTPAGYVIYENGLSKVYDEKGNEIFEVNGVFPPLPSKVNYSWIEKVLENGINDGRKRFILYVASRYLVNVKGLSEDEALERLKEFYYKNGSGKIYDAWIRSVIKGVKSKGLRPPSLKKLQEKDRELYEEVSKILS
;
A
#
# COMPACT_ATOMS: atom_id res chain seq x y z
N MET A 1 26.78 -11.09 -4.39
CA MET A 1 25.81 -11.88 -3.60
C MET A 1 25.27 -13.01 -4.46
N LYS A 2 25.35 -14.28 -4.02
CA LYS A 2 24.78 -15.42 -4.76
C LYS A 2 23.39 -15.77 -4.21
N ILE A 3 22.38 -15.85 -5.09
CA ILE A 3 20.99 -16.15 -4.73
C ILE A 3 20.58 -17.44 -5.46
N GLN A 4 20.08 -18.44 -4.75
CA GLN A 4 19.55 -19.66 -5.37
C GLN A 4 18.14 -19.40 -5.89
N LEU A 5 17.87 -19.77 -7.14
CA LEU A 5 16.55 -19.64 -7.76
C LEU A 5 15.82 -20.98 -7.65
N ARG A 6 14.51 -20.91 -7.42
CA ARG A 6 13.62 -22.06 -7.40
C ARG A 6 12.36 -21.76 -8.19
N TYR A 7 11.80 -22.78 -8.79
CA TYR A 7 10.48 -22.72 -9.41
C TYR A 7 9.38 -22.71 -8.32
N PRO A 8 8.12 -22.36 -8.65
CA PRO A 8 7.01 -22.35 -7.69
C PRO A 8 6.71 -23.70 -7.04
N ASP A 9 7.14 -24.80 -7.64
CA ASP A 9 7.06 -26.17 -7.11
C ASP A 9 8.29 -26.56 -6.25
N ASP A 10 9.13 -25.58 -5.91
CA ASP A 10 10.36 -25.68 -5.10
C ASP A 10 11.53 -26.43 -5.78
N THR A 11 11.38 -26.82 -7.05
CA THR A 11 12.48 -27.41 -7.83
C THR A 11 13.58 -26.37 -8.12
N PRO A 12 14.86 -26.78 -8.21
CA PRO A 12 15.96 -25.85 -8.52
C PRO A 12 15.75 -25.16 -9.88
N ALA A 13 16.07 -23.87 -9.96
CA ALA A 13 15.98 -23.08 -11.19
C ALA A 13 17.32 -22.38 -11.55
N GLY A 14 18.43 -22.82 -10.95
CA GLY A 14 19.74 -22.21 -11.10
C GLY A 14 20.04 -21.15 -10.04
N TYR A 15 20.84 -20.14 -10.38
CA TYR A 15 21.26 -19.11 -9.42
C TYR A 15 21.54 -17.75 -10.07
N VAL A 16 21.50 -16.71 -9.24
CA VAL A 16 21.91 -15.34 -9.57
C VAL A 16 23.23 -15.00 -8.90
N ILE A 17 24.08 -14.29 -9.61
CA ILE A 17 25.21 -13.54 -9.04
C ILE A 17 24.90 -12.05 -9.20
N TYR A 18 24.70 -11.36 -8.09
CA TYR A 18 24.53 -9.91 -8.04
C TYR A 18 25.84 -9.23 -7.66
N GLU A 19 26.34 -8.37 -8.55
CA GLU A 19 27.59 -7.61 -8.37
C GLU A 19 27.47 -6.23 -9.04
N ASN A 20 27.89 -5.17 -8.35
CA ASN A 20 27.92 -3.79 -8.87
C ASN A 20 26.63 -3.29 -9.54
N GLY A 21 25.46 -3.68 -9.02
CA GLY A 21 24.17 -3.25 -9.58
C GLY A 21 23.69 -4.09 -10.77
N LEU A 22 24.40 -5.15 -11.13
CA LEU A 22 24.04 -6.07 -12.21
C LEU A 22 23.76 -7.47 -11.62
N SER A 23 22.67 -8.10 -12.04
CA SER A 23 22.40 -9.51 -11.78
C SER A 23 22.67 -10.34 -13.03
N LYS A 24 23.56 -11.32 -12.90
CA LYS A 24 23.79 -12.37 -13.91
C LYS A 24 23.06 -13.64 -13.49
N VAL A 25 22.21 -14.16 -14.38
CA VAL A 25 21.38 -15.34 -14.12
C VAL A 25 21.96 -16.56 -14.81
N TYR A 26 22.08 -17.66 -14.08
CA TYR A 26 22.63 -18.92 -14.56
C TYR A 26 21.62 -20.04 -14.41
N ASP A 27 21.62 -20.99 -15.34
CA ASP A 27 20.86 -22.23 -15.22
C ASP A 27 21.49 -23.19 -14.19
N GLU A 28 20.87 -24.36 -13.99
CA GLU A 28 21.39 -25.40 -13.10
C GLU A 28 22.74 -25.98 -13.52
N LYS A 29 23.08 -25.87 -14.81
CA LYS A 29 24.33 -26.38 -15.41
C LYS A 29 25.45 -25.33 -15.39
N GLY A 30 25.17 -24.10 -14.95
CA GLY A 30 26.11 -22.99 -14.91
C GLY A 30 26.22 -22.20 -16.21
N ASN A 31 25.31 -22.38 -17.17
CA ASN A 31 25.26 -21.55 -18.37
C ASN A 31 24.58 -20.21 -18.04
N GLU A 32 25.17 -19.10 -18.48
CA GLU A 32 24.56 -17.78 -18.36
C GLU A 32 23.32 -17.72 -19.26
N ILE A 33 22.18 -17.31 -18.70
CA ILE A 33 20.90 -17.19 -19.42
C ILE A 33 20.69 -15.75 -19.86
N PHE A 34 20.82 -14.79 -18.93
CA PHE A 34 20.68 -13.36 -19.19
C PHE A 34 21.29 -12.51 -18.07
N GLU A 35 21.47 -11.22 -18.37
CA GLU A 35 21.85 -10.19 -17.40
C GLU A 35 20.77 -9.11 -17.28
N VAL A 36 20.64 -8.53 -16.09
CA VAL A 36 19.67 -7.47 -15.81
C VAL A 36 20.23 -6.46 -14.81
N ASN A 37 19.88 -5.19 -15.01
CA ASN A 37 20.19 -4.13 -14.05
C ASN A 37 19.31 -4.27 -12.80
N GLY A 38 19.93 -4.20 -11.62
CA GLY A 38 19.29 -4.37 -10.32
C GLY A 38 19.32 -5.82 -9.82
N VAL A 39 18.58 -6.07 -8.75
CA VAL A 39 18.52 -7.39 -8.08
C VAL A 39 17.49 -8.29 -8.78
N PHE A 40 17.88 -9.53 -9.08
CA PHE A 40 16.98 -10.57 -9.61
C PHE A 40 16.91 -11.78 -8.65
N PRO A 41 15.72 -12.36 -8.40
CA PRO A 41 14.41 -11.87 -8.82
C PRO A 41 14.13 -10.49 -8.21
N PRO A 42 13.35 -9.63 -8.90
CA PRO A 42 13.01 -8.33 -8.36
C PRO A 42 12.37 -8.52 -7.00
N LEU A 43 12.93 -7.89 -5.98
CA LEU A 43 12.31 -7.89 -4.66
C LEU A 43 10.91 -7.27 -4.83
N PRO A 44 9.85 -7.89 -4.28
CA PRO A 44 8.53 -7.29 -4.33
C PRO A 44 8.63 -5.88 -3.75
N SER A 45 8.32 -4.87 -4.57
CA SER A 45 8.48 -3.48 -4.15
C SER A 45 7.58 -3.25 -2.94
N LYS A 46 8.14 -2.72 -1.86
CA LYS A 46 7.33 -2.27 -0.73
C LYS A 46 6.47 -1.13 -1.25
N VAL A 47 5.16 -1.38 -1.36
CA VAL A 47 4.20 -0.33 -1.74
C VAL A 47 4.32 0.80 -0.73
N ASN A 48 4.64 2.00 -1.23
CA ASN A 48 4.81 3.16 -0.37
C ASN A 48 3.45 3.74 0.01
N TYR A 49 3.13 3.70 1.30
CA TYR A 49 1.90 4.26 1.88
C TYR A 49 2.13 5.54 2.68
N SER A 50 3.34 6.12 2.65
CA SER A 50 3.65 7.34 3.42
C SER A 50 2.73 8.51 3.09
N TRP A 51 2.23 8.57 1.87
CA TRP A 51 1.27 9.58 1.44
C TRP A 51 -0.06 9.50 2.22
N ILE A 52 -0.49 8.29 2.64
CA ILE A 52 -1.71 8.12 3.43
C ILE A 52 -1.52 8.71 4.82
N GLU A 53 -0.35 8.52 5.43
CA GLU A 53 -0.01 9.13 6.73
C GLU A 53 0.02 10.65 6.64
N LYS A 54 0.67 11.21 5.60
CA LYS A 54 0.67 12.66 5.35
C LYS A 54 -0.76 13.21 5.25
N VAL A 55 -1.66 12.51 4.57
CA VAL A 55 -3.08 12.92 4.46
C VAL A 55 -3.83 12.76 5.78
N LEU A 56 -3.58 11.68 6.55
CA LEU A 56 -4.19 11.48 7.87
C LEU A 56 -3.75 12.54 8.89
N GLU A 57 -2.53 13.04 8.78
CA GLU A 57 -1.96 14.10 9.61
C GLU A 57 -2.46 15.48 9.23
N ASN A 58 -2.60 15.78 7.95
CA ASN A 58 -3.01 17.11 7.49
C ASN A 58 -4.53 17.27 7.37
N GLY A 59 -5.27 16.18 7.11
CA GLY A 59 -6.69 16.23 6.80
C GLY A 59 -6.98 16.62 5.33
N ILE A 60 -8.24 16.51 4.92
CA ILE A 60 -8.76 17.02 3.63
C ILE A 60 -10.08 17.72 3.86
N ASN A 61 -10.45 18.66 2.98
CA ASN A 61 -11.68 19.43 3.12
C ASN A 61 -12.88 18.62 2.63
N ASP A 62 -12.85 18.24 1.35
CA ASP A 62 -13.89 17.44 0.71
C ASP A 62 -13.48 15.97 0.56
N GLY A 63 -14.47 15.08 0.48
CA GLY A 63 -14.23 13.65 0.30
C GLY A 63 -13.79 12.90 1.56
N ARG A 64 -13.79 13.52 2.75
CA ARG A 64 -13.37 12.91 4.03
C ARG A 64 -13.96 11.50 4.27
N LYS A 65 -15.27 11.32 4.06
CA LYS A 65 -15.93 10.00 4.20
C LYS A 65 -15.49 9.01 3.11
N ARG A 66 -15.28 9.49 1.87
CA ARG A 66 -14.78 8.66 0.76
C ARG A 66 -13.34 8.21 1.03
N PHE A 67 -12.50 9.10 1.55
CA PHE A 67 -11.15 8.77 1.98
C PHE A 67 -11.13 7.71 3.10
N ILE A 68 -11.98 7.87 4.13
CA ILE A 68 -12.13 6.88 5.20
C ILE A 68 -12.53 5.52 4.63
N LEU A 69 -13.55 5.48 3.77
CA LEU A 69 -14.12 4.25 3.22
C LEU A 69 -13.15 3.50 2.29
N TYR A 70 -12.46 4.23 1.41
CA TYR A 70 -11.69 3.61 0.34
C TYR A 70 -10.20 3.52 0.60
N VAL A 71 -9.66 4.35 1.50
CA VAL A 71 -8.20 4.47 1.71
C VAL A 71 -7.84 4.23 3.17
N ALA A 72 -8.19 5.15 4.07
CA ALA A 72 -7.62 5.19 5.42
C ALA A 72 -7.99 3.96 6.26
N SER A 73 -9.25 3.53 6.26
CA SER A 73 -9.66 2.34 7.03
C SER A 73 -8.90 1.08 6.60
N ARG A 74 -8.72 0.89 5.30
CA ARG A 74 -7.98 -0.24 4.72
C ARG A 74 -6.52 -0.21 5.10
N TYR A 75 -5.91 0.97 5.04
CA TYR A 75 -4.51 1.16 5.42
C TYR A 75 -4.29 0.89 6.91
N LEU A 76 -5.05 1.56 7.78
CA LEU A 76 -4.87 1.46 9.23
C LEU A 76 -5.06 0.03 9.74
N VAL A 77 -6.04 -0.70 9.20
CA VAL A 77 -6.37 -2.04 9.68
C VAL A 77 -5.54 -3.12 9.00
N ASN A 78 -5.46 -3.14 7.67
CA ASN A 78 -4.89 -4.27 6.92
C ASN A 78 -3.44 -4.07 6.47
N VAL A 79 -2.87 -2.87 6.68
CA VAL A 79 -1.46 -2.58 6.39
C VAL A 79 -0.71 -2.24 7.67
N LYS A 80 -1.23 -1.27 8.44
CA LYS A 80 -0.62 -0.85 9.72
C LYS A 80 -0.94 -1.80 10.88
N GLY A 81 -2.01 -2.59 10.76
CA GLY A 81 -2.35 -3.62 11.73
C GLY A 81 -2.96 -3.10 13.03
N LEU A 82 -3.54 -1.90 13.02
CA LEU A 82 -4.16 -1.32 14.22
C LEU A 82 -5.39 -2.12 14.67
N SER A 83 -5.67 -2.06 15.96
CA SER A 83 -6.92 -2.56 16.52
C SER A 83 -8.13 -1.76 16.01
N GLU A 84 -9.33 -2.32 16.14
CA GLU A 84 -10.55 -1.64 15.66
C GLU A 84 -10.83 -0.33 16.40
N ASP A 85 -10.49 -0.26 17.69
CA ASP A 85 -10.68 0.95 18.50
C ASP A 85 -9.62 2.02 18.20
N GLU A 86 -8.35 1.65 18.04
CA GLU A 86 -7.31 2.58 17.60
C GLU A 86 -7.61 3.15 16.20
N ALA A 87 -8.06 2.29 15.27
CA ALA A 87 -8.45 2.73 13.94
C ALA A 87 -9.67 3.67 13.98
N LEU A 88 -10.65 3.39 14.85
CA LEU A 88 -11.82 4.27 15.02
C LEU A 88 -11.41 5.67 15.47
N GLU A 89 -10.63 5.78 16.54
CA GLU A 89 -10.21 7.08 17.07
C GLU A 89 -9.39 7.84 16.03
N ARG A 90 -8.45 7.17 15.34
CA ARG A 90 -7.62 7.86 14.34
C ARG A 90 -8.42 8.35 13.12
N LEU A 91 -9.46 7.62 12.72
CA LEU A 91 -10.37 8.03 11.64
C LEU A 91 -11.29 9.18 12.08
N LYS A 92 -11.70 9.23 13.34
CA LYS A 92 -12.47 10.36 13.91
C LYS A 92 -11.61 11.62 13.95
N GLU A 93 -10.40 11.53 14.48
CA GLU A 93 -9.44 12.64 14.49
C GLU A 93 -9.21 13.19 13.07
N PHE A 94 -8.99 12.30 12.10
CA PHE A 94 -8.86 12.71 10.70
C PHE A 94 -10.11 13.45 10.18
N TYR A 95 -11.31 12.93 10.44
CA TYR A 95 -12.54 13.52 9.93
C TYR A 95 -12.77 14.96 10.42
N TYR A 96 -12.39 15.24 11.67
CA TYR A 96 -12.61 16.52 12.32
C TYR A 96 -11.45 17.52 12.16
N LYS A 97 -10.33 17.16 11.51
CA LYS A 97 -9.19 18.07 11.29
C LYS A 97 -9.58 19.34 10.52
N ASN A 98 -10.19 19.18 9.34
CA ASN A 98 -10.37 20.29 8.39
C ASN A 98 -11.84 20.54 8.02
N GLY A 99 -12.73 20.55 9.02
CA GLY A 99 -14.07 21.06 8.77
C GLY A 99 -15.12 20.65 9.77
N SER A 100 -16.30 21.23 9.58
CA SER A 100 -17.51 20.88 10.30
C SER A 100 -18.19 19.65 9.68
N GLY A 101 -19.16 19.10 10.40
CA GLY A 101 -19.93 17.94 9.98
C GLY A 101 -20.08 16.92 11.09
N LYS A 102 -20.79 15.84 10.81
CA LYS A 102 -20.99 14.74 11.75
C LYS A 102 -20.66 13.41 11.10
N ILE A 103 -19.89 12.61 11.82
CA ILE A 103 -19.64 11.20 11.51
C ILE A 103 -20.08 10.36 12.71
N TYR A 104 -20.68 9.21 12.42
CA TYR A 104 -21.19 8.31 13.44
C TYR A 104 -20.18 7.19 13.68
N ASP A 105 -19.86 6.93 14.94
CA ASP A 105 -18.95 5.83 15.33
C ASP A 105 -19.45 4.48 14.78
N ALA A 106 -20.77 4.26 14.80
CA ALA A 106 -21.38 3.07 14.20
C ALA A 106 -21.06 2.90 12.71
N TRP A 107 -21.04 4.00 11.94
CA TRP A 107 -20.68 3.97 10.52
C TRP A 107 -19.21 3.62 10.35
N ILE A 108 -18.30 4.26 11.11
CA ILE A 108 -16.86 3.97 11.04
C ILE A 108 -16.57 2.52 11.44
N ARG A 109 -17.18 2.03 12.53
CA ARG A 109 -17.05 0.64 12.98
C ARG A 109 -17.53 -0.35 11.92
N SER A 110 -18.65 -0.05 11.23
CA SER A 110 -19.14 -0.86 10.12
C SER A 110 -18.13 -0.92 8.97
N VAL A 111 -17.55 0.23 8.60
CA VAL A 111 -16.49 0.31 7.58
C VAL A 111 -15.26 -0.52 7.99
N ILE A 112 -14.76 -0.34 9.21
CA ILE A 112 -13.60 -1.08 9.76
C ILE A 112 -13.84 -2.59 9.68
N LYS A 113 -14.99 -3.07 10.18
CA LYS A 113 -15.35 -4.50 10.12
C LYS A 113 -15.44 -5.01 8.69
N GLY A 114 -16.03 -4.21 7.79
CA GLY A 114 -16.17 -4.54 6.38
C GLY A 114 -14.83 -4.67 5.66
N VAL A 115 -13.87 -3.78 5.92
CA VAL A 115 -12.54 -3.86 5.28
C VAL A 115 -11.67 -4.95 5.89
N LYS A 116 -11.78 -5.19 7.20
CA LYS A 116 -11.03 -6.23 7.92
C LYS A 116 -11.42 -7.63 7.47
N SER A 117 -12.73 -7.92 7.48
CA SER A 117 -13.27 -9.22 7.06
C SER A 117 -12.93 -9.60 5.62
N LYS A 118 -12.83 -8.60 4.73
CA LYS A 118 -12.51 -8.79 3.31
C LYS A 118 -11.01 -8.64 2.99
N GLY A 119 -10.16 -8.32 3.96
CA GLY A 119 -8.73 -8.09 3.72
C GLY A 119 -8.42 -6.98 2.70
N LEU A 120 -9.30 -5.98 2.57
CA LEU A 120 -9.17 -4.96 1.51
C LEU A 120 -7.94 -4.10 1.74
N ARG A 121 -7.14 -3.89 0.69
CA ARG A 121 -6.01 -2.96 0.72
C ARG A 121 -6.36 -1.60 0.11
N PRO A 122 -5.71 -0.51 0.56
CA PRO A 122 -5.89 0.81 -0.04
C PRO A 122 -5.49 0.80 -1.53
N PRO A 123 -6.17 1.56 -2.38
CA PRO A 123 -5.79 1.72 -3.79
C PRO A 123 -4.47 2.48 -3.92
N SER A 124 -3.80 2.31 -5.07
CA SER A 124 -2.72 3.22 -5.47
C SER A 124 -3.29 4.60 -5.82
N LEU A 125 -2.45 5.65 -5.78
CA LEU A 125 -2.82 7.00 -6.20
C LEU A 125 -3.37 7.02 -7.64
N LYS A 126 -2.75 6.27 -8.56
CA LYS A 126 -3.23 6.12 -9.94
C LYS A 126 -4.66 5.56 -9.99
N LYS A 127 -4.93 4.51 -9.22
CA LYS A 127 -6.28 3.90 -9.17
C LYS A 127 -7.30 4.80 -8.48
N LEU A 128 -6.86 5.65 -7.54
CA LEU A 128 -7.70 6.68 -6.93
C LEU A 128 -8.07 7.74 -7.97
N GLN A 129 -7.09 8.24 -8.74
CA GLN A 129 -7.30 9.20 -9.83
C GLN A 129 -8.29 8.69 -10.88
N GLU A 130 -8.18 7.42 -11.26
CA GLU A 130 -9.09 6.80 -12.24
C GLU A 130 -10.53 6.67 -11.74
N LYS A 131 -10.75 6.46 -10.44
CA LYS A 131 -12.07 6.15 -9.87
C LYS A 131 -12.78 7.31 -9.20
N ASP A 132 -12.03 8.22 -8.60
CA ASP A 132 -12.54 9.37 -7.86
C ASP A 132 -11.54 10.52 -8.01
N ARG A 133 -11.63 11.19 -9.17
CA ARG A 133 -10.73 12.27 -9.55
C ARG A 133 -10.79 13.44 -8.56
N GLU A 134 -11.97 13.78 -8.05
CA GLU A 134 -12.14 14.83 -7.04
C GLU A 134 -11.38 14.51 -5.75
N LEU A 135 -11.53 13.29 -5.23
CA LEU A 135 -10.81 12.87 -4.03
C LEU A 135 -9.30 12.82 -4.28
N TYR A 136 -8.88 12.39 -5.46
CA TYR A 136 -7.48 12.44 -5.85
C TYR A 136 -6.95 13.88 -5.85
N GLU A 137 -7.66 14.84 -6.42
CA GLU A 137 -7.25 16.24 -6.44
C GLU A 137 -7.13 16.84 -5.02
N GLU A 138 -8.06 16.52 -4.12
CA GLU A 138 -7.97 16.92 -2.70
C GLU A 138 -6.75 16.30 -2.01
N VAL A 139 -6.47 15.02 -2.25
CA VAL A 139 -5.28 14.35 -1.73
C VAL A 139 -4.00 14.99 -2.31
N SER A 140 -3.96 15.24 -3.62
CA SER A 140 -2.79 15.82 -4.30
C SER A 140 -2.41 17.20 -3.79
N LYS A 141 -3.40 18.03 -3.41
CA LYS A 141 -3.15 19.34 -2.77
C LYS A 141 -2.36 19.21 -1.47
N ILE A 142 -2.60 18.15 -0.69
CA ILE A 142 -1.86 17.87 0.55
C ILE A 142 -0.47 17.30 0.27
N LEU A 143 -0.30 16.56 -0.83
CA LEU A 143 0.97 15.92 -1.16
C LEU A 143 1.99 16.87 -1.79
N SER A 144 1.51 17.93 -2.44
CA SER A 144 2.33 19.05 -2.93
C SER A 144 3.04 19.76 -1.78
#